data_AF-A0A7X7DD02-F1
#
_entry.id   AF-A0A7X7DD02-F1
#
_cell.length_a   1.000
_cell.length_b   1.000
_cell.length_c   1.000
_cell.angle_alpha   90.00
_cell.angle_beta   90.00
_cell.angle_gamma   90.00
#
_symmetry.space_group_name_H-M   'P 1'
#
loop_
_entity.id
_entity.type
_entity.pdbx_description
1 polymer ?
#
loop_
_entity_poly.entity_id
_entity_poly.type
_entity_poly.pdbx_seq_one_letter_code
_entity_poly.pdbx_strand_id
1 'polypeptide(L)'
;MSSPRDLGETMVIAHAAVAAESGSDVIVLIDDRDGRERASKESNRLRRLRERGNAVGSIGLIGTLTVLERAAGGQFLPDKAALRSLYDKLRRLDDGLPRLEST
;
A
#
# COMPACT_ATOMS: atom_id res chain seq x y z
N MET A 1 10.98 -9.21 -18.62
CA MET A 1 10.62 -8.06 -19.48
C MET A 1 9.58 -7.26 -18.70
N SER A 2 9.78 -5.96 -18.47
CA SER A 2 8.82 -5.15 -17.71
C SER A 2 7.61 -4.80 -18.58
N SER A 3 6.41 -5.04 -18.06
CA SER A 3 5.15 -4.61 -18.66
C SER A 3 4.97 -3.09 -18.47
N PRO A 4 4.22 -2.38 -19.33
CA PRO A 4 3.83 -0.99 -19.08
C PRO A 4 3.15 -0.77 -17.72
N ARG A 5 2.48 -1.80 -17.17
CA ARG A 5 1.90 -1.78 -15.82
C ARG A 5 2.97 -1.56 -14.73
N ASP A 6 4.12 -2.22 -14.88
CA ASP A 6 5.23 -2.16 -13.93
C ASP A 6 5.88 -0.77 -13.88
N LEU A 7 5.73 0.05 -14.94
CA LEU A 7 6.27 1.41 -14.99
C LEU A 7 5.55 2.33 -14.01
N GLY A 8 4.22 2.23 -13.93
CA GLY A 8 3.42 3.03 -13.00
C GLY A 8 3.77 2.72 -11.55
N GLU A 9 3.84 1.43 -11.20
CA GLU A 9 4.25 0.99 -9.87
C GLU A 9 5.68 1.39 -9.54
N THR A 10 6.60 1.22 -10.49
CA THR A 10 7.99 1.63 -10.31
C THR A 10 8.10 3.14 -10.07
N MET A 11 7.32 3.96 -10.78
CA MET A 11 7.27 5.41 -10.57
C MET A 11 6.78 5.77 -9.17
N VAL A 12 5.70 5.14 -8.70
CA VAL A 12 5.15 5.38 -7.36
C VAL A 12 6.17 5.02 -6.28
N ILE A 13 6.82 3.86 -6.38
CA ILE A 13 7.82 3.40 -5.41
C ILE A 13 9.06 4.32 -5.45
N ALA A 14 9.53 4.68 -6.64
CA ALA A 14 10.67 5.59 -6.79
C ALA A 14 10.38 6.97 -6.21
N HIS A 15 9.18 7.51 -6.43
CA HIS A 15 8.77 8.79 -5.85
C HIS A 15 8.72 8.73 -4.32
N ALA A 16 8.15 7.67 -3.76
CA ALA A 16 8.13 7.45 -2.31
C ALA A 16 9.55 7.34 -1.73
N ALA A 17 10.46 6.65 -2.42
CA ALA A 17 11.86 6.54 -2.01
C ALA A 17 12.56 7.90 -1.97
N VAL A 18 12.41 8.71 -3.02
CA VAL A 18 13.02 10.06 -3.08
C VAL A 18 12.46 10.96 -1.97
N ALA A 19 11.15 10.94 -1.73
CA ALA A 19 10.52 11.74 -0.67
C ALA A 19 10.95 11.26 0.73
N ALA A 20 11.14 9.95 0.93
CA ALA A 20 11.61 9.42 2.21
C ALA A 20 13.10 9.69 2.44
N GLU A 21 13.93 9.65 1.40
CA GLU A 21 15.34 10.05 1.47
C GLU A 21 15.51 11.51 1.85
N SER A 22 14.56 12.39 1.48
CA SER A 22 14.56 13.80 1.91
C SER A 22 13.98 14.02 3.32
N GLY A 23 13.62 12.96 4.04
CA GLY A 23 13.18 13.02 5.44
C GLY A 23 11.69 12.80 5.67
N SER A 24 10.88 12.56 4.64
CA SER A 24 9.42 12.44 4.77
C SER A 24 8.98 11.03 5.16
N ASP A 25 7.94 10.93 5.98
CA ASP A 25 7.23 9.66 6.20
C ASP A 25 6.14 9.49 5.13
N VAL A 26 6.27 8.45 4.32
CA VAL A 26 5.42 8.19 3.16
C VAL A 26 4.62 6.91 3.40
N ILE A 27 3.31 6.95 3.12
CA ILE A 27 2.47 5.76 3.06
C ILE A 27 2.18 5.45 1.60
N VAL A 28 2.48 4.22 1.18
CA VAL A 28 2.18 3.74 -0.16
C VAL A 28 1.12 2.65 -0.08
N LEU A 29 0.08 2.79 -0.88
CA LEU A 29 -0.98 1.79 -1.04
C LEU A 29 -0.65 0.92 -2.25
N ILE A 30 -0.39 -0.38 -2.02
CA ILE A 30 -0.08 -1.36 -3.06
C ILE A 30 -0.74 -2.70 -2.73
N ASP A 31 -1.55 -3.20 -3.66
CA ASP A 31 -2.21 -4.51 -3.55
C ASP A 31 -1.52 -5.62 -4.36
N ASP A 32 -0.75 -5.26 -5.42
CA ASP A 32 0.03 -6.22 -6.20
C ASP A 32 1.23 -6.80 -5.41
N ARG A 33 1.49 -8.10 -5.57
CA ARG A 33 2.54 -8.82 -4.85
C ARG A 33 3.94 -8.31 -5.19
N ASP A 34 4.25 -8.14 -6.47
CA ASP A 34 5.58 -7.73 -6.92
C ASP A 34 5.87 -6.28 -6.50
N GLY A 35 4.87 -5.40 -6.60
CA GLY A 35 4.94 -4.03 -6.12
C GLY A 35 5.23 -3.96 -4.61
N ARG A 36 4.56 -4.79 -3.81
CA ARG A 36 4.79 -4.86 -2.35
C ARG A 36 6.20 -5.32 -1.99
N GLU A 37 6.73 -6.30 -2.71
CA GLU A 37 8.12 -6.76 -2.50
C GLU A 37 9.14 -5.67 -2.81
N ARG A 38 8.97 -4.96 -3.92
CA ARG A 38 9.83 -3.84 -4.32
C ARG A 38 9.79 -2.71 -3.29
N ALA A 39 8.61 -2.31 -2.86
CA ALA A 39 8.47 -1.23 -1.88
C ALA A 39 8.99 -1.64 -0.48
N SER A 40 8.87 -2.92 -0.12
CA SER A 40 9.44 -3.46 1.12
C SER A 40 10.99 -3.41 1.10
N LYS A 41 11.62 -3.65 -0.05
CA LYS A 41 13.08 -3.49 -0.20
C LYS A 41 13.53 -2.05 0.07
N GLU A 42 12.80 -1.06 -0.45
CA GLU A 42 13.09 0.37 -0.18
C GLU A 42 12.84 0.74 1.29
N SER A 43 11.73 0.30 1.88
CA SER A 43 11.46 0.52 3.32
C SER A 43 12.57 -0.06 4.20
N ASN A 44 13.03 -1.28 3.91
CA ASN A 44 14.16 -1.89 4.61
C ASN A 44 15.49 -1.14 4.40
N ARG A 45 15.72 -0.60 3.20
CA ARG A 45 16.89 0.24 2.90
C ARG A 45 16.89 1.53 3.72
N LEU A 46 15.76 2.23 3.77
CA LEU A 46 15.58 3.46 4.57
C LEU A 46 15.75 3.18 6.07
N ARG A 47 15.20 2.07 6.58
CA ARG A 47 15.41 1.65 7.98
C ARG A 47 16.89 1.50 8.32
N ARG A 48 17.66 0.83 7.46
CA ARG A 48 19.13 0.69 7.64
C ARG A 48 19.86 2.04 7.61
N LEU A 49 19.43 2.99 6.78
CA LEU A 49 20.00 4.33 6.75
C LEU A 49 19.73 5.09 8.06
N ARG A 50 18.51 5.00 8.58
CA ARG A 50 18.14 5.57 9.90
C ARG A 50 18.95 4.97 11.04
N GLU A 51 19.11 3.65 11.06
CA GLU A 51 19.93 2.93 12.06
C GLU A 51 21.41 3.38 12.05
N ARG A 52 21.89 3.89 10.91
CA ARG A 52 23.24 4.49 10.76
C ARG A 52 23.29 5.98 11.11
N GLY A 53 22.20 6.56 11.60
CA GLY A 53 22.12 7.98 12.00
C GLY A 53 21.81 8.96 10.86
N ASN A 54 21.43 8.48 9.67
CA ASN A 54 21.02 9.38 8.58
C ASN A 54 19.63 9.96 8.86
N ALA A 55 19.46 11.25 8.60
CA ALA A 55 18.19 11.96 8.70
C ALA A 55 17.30 11.66 7.48
N VAL A 56 16.80 10.44 7.38
CA VAL A 56 15.82 10.01 6.37
C VAL A 56 14.50 9.63 7.05
N GLY A 57 13.41 9.72 6.31
CA GLY A 57 12.07 9.33 6.76
C GLY A 57 11.82 7.83 6.56
N SER A 58 10.57 7.46 6.27
CA SER A 58 10.15 6.07 6.16
C SER A 58 9.15 5.82 5.04
N ILE A 59 9.05 4.56 4.63
CA ILE A 59 7.99 4.07 3.75
C ILE A 59 7.17 3.04 4.52
N GLY A 60 5.90 3.35 4.76
CA GLY A 60 4.87 2.44 5.25
C GLY A 60 4.07 1.86 4.10
N LEU A 61 3.75 0.57 4.18
CA LEU A 61 2.96 -0.13 3.16
C LEU A 61 1.60 -0.50 3.72
N ILE A 62 0.55 -0.06 3.02
CA ILE A 62 -0.83 -0.45 3.28
C ILE A 62 -1.43 -1.11 2.04
N GLY A 63 -2.50 -1.87 2.23
CA GLY A 63 -3.30 -2.39 1.12
C GLY A 63 -4.75 -1.95 1.28
N THR A 64 -5.58 -2.30 0.29
CA THR A 64 -7.02 -2.03 0.30
C THR A 64 -7.69 -2.57 1.56
N LEU A 65 -7.32 -3.77 2.03
CA LEU A 65 -7.84 -4.31 3.30
C LEU A 65 -7.56 -3.40 4.51
N THR A 66 -6.34 -2.87 4.62
CA THR A 66 -5.97 -1.96 5.71
C THR A 66 -6.83 -0.70 5.71
N VAL A 67 -7.16 -0.18 4.52
CA VAL A 67 -8.03 0.99 4.37
C VAL A 67 -9.46 0.64 4.78
N LEU A 68 -9.98 -0.49 4.32
CA LEU A 68 -11.34 -0.93 4.62
C LEU A 68 -11.54 -1.22 6.12
N GLU A 69 -10.58 -1.90 6.75
CA GLU A 69 -10.59 -2.17 8.20
C GLU A 69 -10.61 -0.87 9.00
N ARG A 70 -9.82 0.12 8.60
CA ARG A 70 -9.75 1.40 9.30
C ARG A 70 -11.00 2.26 9.09
N ALA A 71 -11.69 2.09 7.97
CA ALA A 71 -12.91 2.83 7.65
C ALA A 71 -14.18 2.18 8.20
N ALA A 72 -14.15 0.88 8.53
CA ALA A 72 -15.31 0.13 9.04
C ALA A 72 -15.87 0.75 10.33
N GLY A 73 -17.19 0.93 10.39
CA GLY A 73 -17.90 1.64 11.45
C GLY A 73 -17.80 3.18 11.36
N GLY A 74 -17.09 3.73 10.37
CA GLY A 74 -16.97 5.15 10.12
C GLY A 74 -18.06 5.72 9.22
N GLN A 75 -18.00 7.04 8.96
CA GLN A 75 -18.97 7.78 8.16
C GLN A 75 -19.25 7.15 6.77
N PHE A 76 -18.21 6.61 6.12
CA PHE A 76 -18.32 6.08 4.75
C PHE A 76 -18.60 4.57 4.71
N LEU A 77 -18.36 3.83 5.80
CA LEU A 77 -18.64 2.40 5.94
C LEU A 77 -19.31 2.12 7.28
N PRO A 78 -20.52 2.64 7.52
CA PRO A 78 -21.14 2.63 8.84
C PRO A 78 -21.55 1.23 9.31
N ASP A 79 -21.82 0.32 8.36
CA ASP A 79 -22.31 -1.02 8.66
C ASP A 79 -21.74 -2.09 7.72
N LYS A 80 -22.05 -3.35 8.04
CA LYS A 80 -21.61 -4.52 7.27
C LYS A 80 -22.19 -4.55 5.85
N ALA A 81 -23.37 -3.98 5.62
CA ALA A 81 -24.01 -3.97 4.31
C ALA A 81 -23.29 -3.00 3.36
N ALA A 82 -22.94 -1.81 3.85
CA ALA A 82 -22.13 -0.83 3.15
C ALA A 82 -20.74 -1.40 2.82
N LEU A 83 -20.07 -2.04 3.80
CA LEU A 83 -18.78 -2.70 3.58
C LEU A 83 -18.87 -3.77 2.49
N ARG A 84 -19.85 -4.68 2.57
CA ARG A 84 -20.02 -5.75 1.58
C ARG A 84 -20.29 -5.20 0.18
N SER A 85 -21.15 -4.19 0.06
CA SER A 85 -21.46 -3.54 -1.21
C SER A 85 -20.22 -2.90 -1.85
N LEU A 86 -19.38 -2.23 -1.05
CA LEU A 86 -18.13 -1.65 -1.55
C LEU A 86 -17.12 -2.75 -1.92
N TYR A 87 -16.96 -3.75 -1.07
CA TYR A 87 -16.05 -4.87 -1.28
C TYR A 87 -16.33 -5.58 -2.60
N ASP A 88 -17.60 -5.87 -2.89
CA ASP A 88 -18.03 -6.54 -4.12
C ASP A 88 -17.74 -5.70 -5.38
N LYS A 89 -17.77 -4.37 -5.28
CA LYS A 89 -17.39 -3.47 -6.38
C LYS A 89 -15.88 -3.48 -6.61
N LEU A 90 -15.09 -3.37 -5.54
CA LEU A 90 -13.63 -3.34 -5.62
C LEU A 90 -13.06 -4.65 -6.15
N ARG A 91 -13.56 -5.79 -5.66
CA ARG A 91 -13.10 -7.12 -6.05
C ARG A 91 -13.28 -7.45 -7.54
N ARG A 92 -14.18 -6.76 -8.24
CA ARG A 92 -14.32 -6.93 -9.70
C ARG A 92 -13.17 -6.29 -10.48
N LEU A 93 -12.44 -5.39 -9.84
CA LEU A 93 -11.34 -4.61 -10.42
C LEU A 93 -9.98 -4.99 -9.82
N ASP A 94 -9.98 -5.69 -8.69
CA ASP A 94 -8.80 -6.01 -7.88
C ASP A 94 -8.76 -7.50 -7.53
N ASP A 95 -7.70 -8.19 -7.96
CA ASP A 95 -7.43 -9.60 -7.66
C ASP A 95 -6.72 -9.81 -6.31
N GLY A 96 -6.24 -8.73 -5.68
CA GLY A 96 -5.62 -8.72 -4.35
C GLY A 96 -6.60 -8.90 -3.19
N LEU A 97 -7.92 -8.84 -3.43
CA LEU A 97 -8.94 -8.95 -2.38
C LEU A 97 -9.42 -10.41 -2.13
N PRO A 98 -9.21 -10.98 -0.92
CA PRO A 98 -9.65 -12.34 -0.57
C PRO A 98 -11.19 -12.47 -0.58
N ARG A 99 -11.75 -13.69 -0.64
CA ARG A 99 -13.22 -13.84 -0.54
C ARG A 99 -13.68 -13.50 0.88
N LEU A 100 -14.78 -12.74 0.98
CA LEU A 100 -15.38 -12.48 2.30
C LEU A 100 -15.84 -13.79 2.97
N GLU A 101 -16.18 -14.81 2.19
CA GLU A 101 -16.52 -16.16 2.68
C GLU A 101 -15.29 -16.92 3.24
N SER A 102 -14.08 -16.46 2.96
CA SER A 102 -12.82 -17.05 3.42
C SER A 102 -12.14 -16.27 4.55
N THR A 103 -12.85 -15.33 5.19
CA THR A 103 -12.37 -14.49 6.30
C THR A 103 -13.32 -14.61 7.48
#